data_AF-A0A7S3UAP1-F1
#
_entry.id   AF-A0A7S3UAP1-F1
#
_cell.length_a   1.000
_cell.length_b   1.000
_cell.length_c   1.000
_cell.angle_alpha   90.00
_cell.angle_beta   90.00
_cell.angle_gamma   90.00
#
_symmetry.space_group_name_H-M   'P 1'
#
loop_
_entity.id
_entity.type
_entity.pdbx_description
1 polymer ?
#
loop_
_entity_poly.entity_id
_entity_poly.type
_entity_poly.pdbx_seq_one_letter_code
_entity_poly.pdbx_strand_id
1 'polypeptide(L)'
;TLAAKGITILKEGKIASEEIDSKKLIDQHYYAIASKATILKPNELNVPADKFKAQFGLDWQTALDEGKVFNAMDACEKLGLDADGLDKEWAKCKKAGKMIKFGGGFYCGLLEIEGKEPIYAFNGFFMSMRSKFTAPGLNIHYYVVEWDADQCPWADFRGKVLGPTDPAEAPADSLRGIINADWEALGLTSAPNVGDNGVH
;
A
#
# COMPACT_ATOMS: atom_id res chain seq x y z
N THR A 1 -20.57 -13.17 -12.11
CA THR A 1 -20.96 -11.76 -11.89
C THR A 1 -21.48 -11.61 -10.47
N LEU A 2 -21.49 -10.38 -9.91
CA LEU A 2 -21.98 -10.12 -8.54
C LEU A 2 -23.42 -10.62 -8.32
N ALA A 3 -24.32 -10.35 -9.27
CA ALA A 3 -25.72 -10.80 -9.21
C ALA A 3 -25.86 -12.33 -9.13
N ALA A 4 -25.03 -13.09 -9.85
CA ALA A 4 -25.03 -14.55 -9.80
C ALA A 4 -24.60 -15.11 -8.43
N LYS A 5 -23.96 -14.30 -7.59
CA LYS A 5 -23.55 -14.63 -6.22
C LYS A 5 -24.49 -14.02 -5.17
N GLY A 6 -25.69 -13.58 -5.57
CA GLY A 6 -26.68 -12.98 -4.67
C GLY A 6 -26.32 -11.58 -4.18
N ILE A 7 -25.41 -10.90 -4.87
CA ILE A 7 -24.98 -9.53 -4.53
C ILE A 7 -25.72 -8.53 -5.42
N THR A 8 -26.47 -7.62 -4.81
CA THR A 8 -27.19 -6.55 -5.48
C THR A 8 -26.31 -5.29 -5.54
N ILE A 9 -26.22 -4.66 -6.71
CA ILE A 9 -25.56 -3.37 -6.88
C ILE A 9 -26.60 -2.27 -6.66
N LEU A 10 -26.40 -1.47 -5.63
CA LEU A 10 -27.25 -0.32 -5.30
C LEU A 10 -26.82 0.94 -6.04
N LYS A 11 -25.51 1.10 -6.24
CA LYS A 11 -24.92 2.26 -6.90
C LYS A 11 -23.61 1.86 -7.58
N GLU A 12 -23.31 2.53 -8.68
CA GLU A 12 -22.05 2.45 -9.39
C GLU A 12 -21.53 3.86 -9.64
N GLY A 13 -20.22 4.04 -9.68
CA GLY A 13 -19.64 5.32 -10.02
C GLY A 13 -18.14 5.26 -10.26
N LYS A 14 -17.59 6.42 -10.61
CA LYS A 14 -16.16 6.64 -10.77
C LYS A 14 -15.73 7.82 -9.92
N ILE A 15 -14.55 7.74 -9.34
CA ILE A 15 -13.87 8.86 -8.68
C ILE A 15 -12.59 9.10 -9.46
N ALA A 16 -12.47 10.28 -10.06
CA ALA A 16 -11.31 10.67 -10.87
C ALA A 16 -10.09 10.91 -9.98
N SER A 17 -8.89 10.66 -10.50
CA SER A 17 -7.65 10.82 -9.74
C SER A 17 -7.40 12.24 -9.24
N GLU A 18 -7.87 13.25 -9.97
CA GLU A 18 -7.80 14.66 -9.57
C GLU A 18 -8.66 14.95 -8.33
N GLU A 19 -9.83 14.30 -8.22
CA GLU A 19 -10.67 14.37 -7.03
C GLU A 19 -10.02 13.64 -5.85
N ILE A 20 -9.45 12.45 -6.10
CA ILE A 20 -8.74 11.66 -5.08
C ILE A 20 -7.58 12.46 -4.50
N ASP A 21 -6.80 13.12 -5.36
CA ASP A 21 -5.63 13.90 -4.97
C ASP A 21 -6.03 15.17 -4.20
N SER A 22 -6.92 16.00 -4.79
CA SER A 22 -7.32 17.28 -4.20
C SER A 22 -8.03 17.11 -2.85
N LYS A 23 -8.85 16.05 -2.69
CA LYS A 23 -9.53 15.74 -1.42
C LYS A 23 -8.74 14.81 -0.51
N LYS A 24 -7.54 14.38 -0.93
CA LYS A 24 -6.67 13.45 -0.17
C LYS A 24 -7.38 12.16 0.24
N LEU A 25 -8.26 11.63 -0.61
CA LEU A 25 -9.13 10.49 -0.26
C LEU A 25 -8.31 9.24 0.05
N ILE A 26 -7.27 8.98 -0.72
CA ILE A 26 -6.40 7.81 -0.51
C ILE A 26 -5.51 7.98 0.72
N ASP A 27 -5.08 9.20 1.02
CA ASP A 27 -4.32 9.52 2.23
C ASP A 27 -5.19 9.33 3.47
N GLN A 28 -6.46 9.69 3.42
CA GLN A 28 -7.42 9.46 4.51
C GLN A 28 -7.72 7.97 4.69
N HIS A 29 -7.96 7.26 3.58
CA HIS A 29 -8.20 5.82 3.58
C HIS A 29 -7.02 5.04 4.20
N TYR A 30 -5.80 5.45 3.86
CA TYR A 30 -4.56 4.87 4.40
C TYR A 30 -3.89 5.76 5.46
N TYR A 31 -4.66 6.50 6.27
CA TYR A 31 -4.12 7.53 7.17
C TYR A 31 -3.01 7.02 8.09
N ALA A 32 -3.14 5.79 8.61
CA ALA A 32 -2.12 5.18 9.46
C ALA A 32 -0.76 5.02 8.77
N ILE A 33 -0.75 4.83 7.44
CA ILE A 33 0.47 4.74 6.63
C ILE A 33 0.92 6.14 6.21
N ALA A 34 -0.02 6.93 5.67
CA ALA A 34 0.22 8.26 5.12
C ALA A 34 0.84 9.21 6.17
N SER A 35 0.26 9.25 7.37
CA SER A 35 0.76 10.09 8.47
C SER A 35 2.24 9.87 8.78
N LYS A 36 2.72 8.62 8.73
CA LYS A 36 4.12 8.28 9.03
C LYS A 36 5.04 8.39 7.83
N ALA A 37 4.48 8.43 6.62
CA ALA A 37 5.22 8.57 5.38
C ALA A 37 5.47 10.04 5.01
N THR A 38 4.52 10.94 5.32
CA THR A 38 4.53 12.30 4.76
C THR A 38 4.18 13.43 5.73
N ILE A 39 3.63 13.14 6.91
CA ILE A 39 3.13 14.18 7.84
C ILE A 39 4.05 14.30 9.06
N LEU A 40 4.18 13.21 9.81
CA LEU A 40 4.93 13.16 11.05
C LEU A 40 6.43 13.08 10.74
N LYS A 41 7.20 13.82 11.54
CA LYS A 41 8.65 13.70 11.60
C LYS A 41 9.05 12.52 12.50
N PRO A 42 10.26 11.96 12.33
CA PRO A 42 10.69 10.79 13.09
C PRO A 42 10.59 10.94 14.61
N ASN A 43 10.90 12.13 15.16
CA ASN A 43 10.81 12.41 16.59
C ASN A 43 9.36 12.48 17.12
N GLU A 44 8.36 12.54 16.24
CA GLU A 44 6.93 12.51 16.57
C GLU A 44 6.36 11.07 16.50
N LEU A 45 7.15 10.11 16.03
CA LEU A 45 6.72 8.71 15.89
C LEU A 45 6.92 7.94 17.20
N ASN A 46 5.89 7.19 17.61
CA ASN A 46 5.97 6.27 18.75
C ASN A 46 6.64 4.94 18.34
N VAL A 47 7.94 4.98 18.04
CA VAL A 47 8.71 3.81 17.61
C VAL A 47 8.97 2.88 18.81
N PRO A 48 8.66 1.57 18.71
CA PRO A 48 9.08 0.59 19.73
C PRO A 48 10.60 0.42 19.69
N ALA A 49 11.30 1.11 20.59
CA ALA A 49 12.77 1.21 20.58
C ALA A 49 13.46 -0.14 20.76
N ASP A 50 12.88 -1.04 21.54
CA ASP A 50 13.32 -2.42 21.73
C ASP A 50 13.33 -3.19 20.40
N LYS A 51 12.24 -3.11 19.63
CA LYS A 51 12.12 -3.76 18.32
C LYS A 51 13.04 -3.13 17.29
N PHE A 52 13.17 -1.80 17.30
CA PHE A 52 14.11 -1.09 16.42
C PHE A 52 15.55 -1.56 16.67
N LYS A 53 15.98 -1.59 17.94
CA LYS A 53 17.31 -2.08 18.31
C LYS A 53 17.51 -3.55 17.96
N ALA A 54 16.52 -4.40 18.21
CA ALA A 54 16.60 -5.82 17.87
C ALA A 54 16.78 -6.06 16.36
N GLN A 55 16.12 -5.24 15.53
CA GLN A 55 16.23 -5.34 14.07
C GLN A 55 17.54 -4.77 13.54
N PHE A 56 17.96 -3.60 14.02
CA PHE A 56 18.99 -2.80 13.38
C PHE A 56 20.30 -2.71 14.16
N GLY A 57 20.35 -3.23 15.38
CA GLY A 57 21.51 -3.15 16.26
C GLY A 57 21.83 -1.75 16.77
N LEU A 58 20.95 -0.76 16.53
CA LEU A 58 21.14 0.65 16.89
C LEU A 58 20.04 1.10 17.84
N ASP A 59 20.39 1.84 18.88
CA ASP A 59 19.41 2.47 19.78
C ASP A 59 18.61 3.55 19.04
N TRP A 60 17.29 3.60 19.29
CA TRP A 60 16.40 4.55 18.60
C TRP A 60 16.81 6.02 18.80
N GLN A 61 17.14 6.39 20.04
CA GLN A 61 17.56 7.77 20.34
C GLN A 61 18.87 8.11 19.62
N THR A 62 19.81 7.18 19.52
CA THR A 62 21.04 7.38 18.75
C THR A 62 20.74 7.60 17.27
N ALA A 63 19.82 6.83 16.67
CA ALA A 63 19.41 7.02 15.28
C ALA A 63 18.78 8.40 15.02
N LEU A 64 18.02 8.92 15.98
CA LEU A 64 17.47 10.29 15.98
C LEU A 64 18.56 11.34 16.08
N ASP A 65 19.44 11.21 17.07
CA ASP A 65 20.50 12.19 17.36
C ASP A 65 21.53 12.28 16.22
N GLU A 66 21.79 11.15 15.55
CA GLU A 66 22.65 11.08 14.36
C GLU A 66 21.95 11.60 13.09
N GLY A 67 20.65 11.93 13.15
CA GLY A 67 19.90 12.44 12.00
C GLY A 67 19.77 11.44 10.85
N LYS A 68 19.70 10.14 11.15
CA LYS A 68 19.66 9.06 10.15
C LYS A 68 18.25 8.55 9.84
N VAL A 69 17.24 9.06 10.52
CA VAL A 69 15.86 8.60 10.43
C VAL A 69 15.01 9.62 9.68
N PHE A 70 14.15 9.15 8.78
CA PHE A 70 13.35 10.00 7.89
C PHE A 70 11.97 9.37 7.63
N ASN A 71 10.94 10.20 7.48
CA ASN A 71 9.72 9.72 6.80
C ASN A 71 10.00 9.55 5.29
N ALA A 72 9.09 8.94 4.54
CA ALA A 72 9.30 8.68 3.11
C ALA A 72 9.55 9.96 2.30
N MET A 73 8.79 11.03 2.57
CA MET A 73 8.93 12.30 1.86
C MET A 73 10.31 12.94 2.08
N ASP A 74 10.75 13.03 3.33
CA ASP A 74 12.05 13.57 3.69
C ASP A 74 13.19 12.66 3.20
N ALA A 75 12.97 11.33 3.14
CA ALA A 75 13.94 10.38 2.58
C ALA A 75 14.14 10.60 1.08
N CYS A 76 13.08 10.89 0.33
CA CYS A 76 13.18 11.28 -1.08
C CYS A 76 14.06 12.53 -1.25
N GLU A 77 13.81 13.58 -0.46
CA GLU A 77 14.62 14.81 -0.49
C GLU A 77 16.08 14.54 -0.12
N LYS A 78 16.34 13.83 0.98
CA LYS A 78 17.68 13.49 1.47
C LYS A 78 18.48 12.67 0.46
N LEU A 79 17.84 11.73 -0.22
CA LEU A 79 18.49 10.82 -1.16
C LEU A 79 18.52 11.36 -2.60
N GLY A 80 17.76 12.41 -2.91
CA GLY A 80 17.58 12.91 -4.28
C GLY A 80 16.83 11.90 -5.15
N LEU A 81 15.81 11.24 -4.60
CA LEU A 81 14.98 10.24 -5.28
C LEU A 81 13.56 10.76 -5.42
N ASP A 82 12.88 10.35 -6.50
CA ASP A 82 11.42 10.45 -6.59
C ASP A 82 10.74 9.27 -5.89
N ALA A 83 9.41 9.24 -5.91
CA ALA A 83 8.62 8.22 -5.24
C ALA A 83 8.94 6.79 -5.73
N ASP A 84 9.15 6.62 -7.04
CA ASP A 84 9.45 5.32 -7.63
C ASP A 84 10.91 4.90 -7.37
N GLY A 85 11.83 5.85 -7.33
CA GLY A 85 13.22 5.65 -6.90
C GLY A 85 13.28 5.14 -5.46
N LEU A 86 12.54 5.78 -4.55
CA LEU A 86 12.47 5.32 -3.16
C LEU A 86 11.82 3.95 -3.03
N ASP A 87 10.74 3.66 -3.77
CA ASP A 87 10.08 2.36 -3.73
C ASP A 87 10.99 1.22 -4.26
N LYS A 88 11.83 1.49 -5.27
CA LYS A 88 12.84 0.54 -5.74
C LYS A 88 13.85 0.18 -4.66
N GLU A 89 14.36 1.17 -3.92
CA GLU A 89 15.30 0.93 -2.82
C GLU A 89 14.60 0.26 -1.63
N TRP A 90 13.34 0.61 -1.37
CA TRP A 90 12.51 -0.07 -0.39
C TRP A 90 12.30 -1.55 -0.71
N ALA A 91 12.06 -1.89 -1.97
CA ALA A 91 11.91 -3.28 -2.42
C ALA A 91 13.21 -4.09 -2.21
N LYS A 92 14.38 -3.50 -2.49
CA LYS A 92 15.69 -4.12 -2.19
C LYS A 92 15.87 -4.33 -0.69
N CYS A 93 15.58 -3.31 0.12
CA CYS A 93 15.62 -3.38 1.58
C CYS A 93 14.75 -4.52 2.13
N LYS A 94 13.50 -4.63 1.64
CA LYS A 94 12.58 -5.71 2.00
C LYS A 94 13.14 -7.08 1.63
N LYS A 95 13.66 -7.25 0.41
CA LYS A 95 14.26 -8.51 -0.06
C LYS A 95 15.50 -8.91 0.75
N ALA A 96 16.26 -7.93 1.22
CA ALA A 96 17.43 -8.13 2.08
C ALA A 96 17.08 -8.41 3.55
N GLY A 97 15.79 -8.44 3.93
CA GLY A 97 15.37 -8.61 5.32
C GLY A 97 15.69 -7.41 6.22
N LYS A 98 15.95 -6.24 5.63
CA LYS A 98 16.32 -5.00 6.34
C LYS A 98 15.12 -4.09 6.65
N MET A 99 13.92 -4.67 6.65
CA MET A 99 12.66 -3.98 6.94
C MET A 99 11.95 -4.65 8.10
N ILE A 100 11.47 -3.86 9.05
CA ILE A 100 10.62 -4.29 10.16
C ILE A 100 9.22 -3.69 10.05
N LYS A 101 8.22 -4.50 10.38
CA LYS A 101 6.84 -4.06 10.64
C LYS A 101 6.63 -3.95 12.15
N PHE A 102 6.43 -2.74 12.66
CA PHE A 102 6.11 -2.53 14.07
C PHE A 102 4.64 -2.85 14.39
N GLY A 103 3.75 -2.60 13.44
CA GLY A 103 2.31 -2.78 13.59
C GLY A 103 1.53 -2.39 12.33
N GLY A 104 0.21 -2.24 12.44
CA GLY A 104 -0.66 -1.85 11.34
C GLY A 104 -0.18 -0.54 10.67
N GLY A 105 0.21 -0.62 9.40
CA GLY A 105 0.65 0.53 8.62
C GLY A 105 1.95 1.21 9.08
N PHE A 106 2.75 0.55 9.93
CA PHE A 106 3.95 1.13 10.53
C PHE A 106 5.17 0.28 10.23
N TYR A 107 5.93 0.68 9.20
CA TYR A 107 7.10 -0.02 8.71
C TYR A 107 8.33 0.88 8.73
N CYS A 108 9.50 0.31 9.01
CA CYS A 108 10.78 0.98 8.91
C CYS A 108 11.74 0.09 8.11
N GLY A 109 12.49 0.69 7.19
CA GLY A 109 13.49 0.01 6.38
C GLY A 109 14.84 0.73 6.46
N LEU A 110 15.92 -0.04 6.59
CA LEU A 110 17.29 0.46 6.42
C LEU A 110 17.63 0.46 4.93
N LEU A 111 17.74 1.65 4.35
CA LEU A 111 18.11 1.88 2.96
C LEU A 111 19.62 2.08 2.86
N GLU A 112 20.26 1.24 2.05
CA GLU A 112 21.69 1.31 1.76
C GLU A 112 21.88 1.47 0.27
N ILE A 113 22.22 2.69 -0.14
CA ILE A 113 22.41 3.05 -1.54
C ILE A 113 23.90 3.30 -1.74
N GLU A 114 24.47 2.70 -2.78
CA GLU A 114 25.89 2.86 -3.09
C GLU A 114 26.26 4.35 -3.21
N GLY A 115 27.34 4.75 -2.53
CA GLY A 115 27.80 6.14 -2.50
C GLY A 115 27.00 7.10 -1.62
N LYS A 116 26.02 6.62 -0.84
CA LYS A 116 25.26 7.41 0.14
C LYS A 116 25.38 6.80 1.54
N GLU A 117 25.27 7.63 2.56
CA GLU A 117 25.17 7.13 3.94
C GLU A 117 23.86 6.35 4.12
N PRO A 118 23.88 5.20 4.83
CA PRO A 118 22.66 4.45 5.12
C PRO A 118 21.68 5.26 5.97
N ILE A 119 20.39 5.16 5.64
CA ILE A 119 19.31 5.83 6.38
C ILE A 119 18.19 4.87 6.74
N TYR A 120 17.42 5.22 7.77
CA TYR A 120 16.18 4.54 8.15
C TYR A 120 14.99 5.34 7.62
N ALA A 121 14.23 4.75 6.71
CA ALA A 121 13.03 5.36 6.15
C ALA A 121 11.77 4.72 6.73
N PHE A 122 10.72 5.52 6.95
CA PHE A 122 9.40 5.02 7.34
C PHE A 122 8.45 4.97 6.13
N ASN A 123 7.80 3.82 5.94
CA ASN A 123 6.79 3.61 4.89
C ASN A 123 7.23 4.07 3.48
N GLY A 124 8.47 3.76 3.06
CA GLY A 124 9.08 4.27 1.82
C GLY A 124 8.32 3.92 0.53
N PHE A 125 7.45 2.91 0.56
CA PHE A 125 6.57 2.52 -0.55
C PHE A 125 5.35 3.43 -0.75
N PHE A 126 4.97 4.22 0.26
CA PHE A 126 3.65 4.86 0.31
C PHE A 126 3.40 5.82 -0.86
N MET A 127 4.42 6.60 -1.26
CA MET A 127 4.23 7.62 -2.30
C MET A 127 4.02 7.00 -3.69
N SER A 128 4.72 5.90 -4.00
CA SER A 128 4.49 5.15 -5.24
C SER A 128 3.14 4.40 -5.19
N MET A 129 2.76 3.86 -4.03
CA MET A 129 1.40 3.32 -3.85
C MET A 129 0.32 4.40 -4.06
N ARG A 130 0.53 5.61 -3.55
CA ARG A 130 -0.38 6.75 -3.68
C ARG A 130 -0.54 7.17 -5.13
N SER A 131 0.55 7.20 -5.91
CA SER A 131 0.52 7.64 -7.32
C SER A 131 -0.39 6.78 -8.20
N LYS A 132 -0.56 5.49 -7.86
CA LYS A 132 -1.53 4.59 -8.53
C LYS A 132 -2.99 5.04 -8.44
N PHE A 133 -3.30 5.96 -7.54
CA PHE A 133 -4.65 6.53 -7.38
C PHE A 133 -4.73 7.99 -7.82
N THR A 134 -3.61 8.70 -7.84
CA THR A 134 -3.57 10.16 -8.04
C THR A 134 -2.91 10.60 -9.34
N ALA A 135 -2.26 9.70 -10.09
CA ALA A 135 -1.69 10.08 -11.38
C ALA A 135 -2.80 10.51 -12.37
N PRO A 136 -2.56 11.50 -13.24
CA PRO A 136 -3.58 12.02 -14.15
C PRO A 136 -4.20 10.96 -15.05
N GLY A 137 -5.51 11.04 -15.27
CA GLY A 137 -6.24 10.11 -16.14
C GLY A 137 -6.60 8.76 -15.50
N LEU A 138 -6.22 8.52 -14.25
CA LEU A 138 -6.66 7.35 -13.49
C LEU A 138 -8.03 7.59 -12.83
N ASN A 139 -8.69 6.51 -12.43
CA ASN A 139 -9.93 6.57 -11.65
C ASN A 139 -10.12 5.30 -10.81
N ILE A 140 -10.83 5.44 -9.69
CA ILE A 140 -11.41 4.30 -8.97
C ILE A 140 -12.82 4.09 -9.49
N HIS A 141 -13.10 2.89 -9.99
CA HIS A 141 -14.46 2.44 -10.24
C HIS A 141 -15.00 1.76 -8.98
N TYR A 142 -16.18 2.16 -8.51
CA TYR A 142 -16.76 1.63 -7.27
C TYR A 142 -18.19 1.15 -7.47
N TYR A 143 -18.54 0.14 -6.66
CA TYR A 143 -19.90 -0.33 -6.46
C TYR A 143 -20.28 -0.17 -4.98
N VAL A 144 -21.50 0.31 -4.74
CA VAL A 144 -22.18 0.14 -3.45
C VAL A 144 -23.05 -1.10 -3.62
N VAL A 145 -22.83 -2.09 -2.76
CA VAL A 145 -23.50 -3.39 -2.85
C VAL A 145 -24.20 -3.75 -1.56
N GLU A 146 -25.25 -4.55 -1.67
CA GLU A 146 -25.93 -5.19 -0.55
C GLU A 146 -26.17 -6.68 -0.86
N TRP A 147 -26.29 -7.47 0.20
CA TRP A 147 -26.63 -8.89 0.11
C TRP A 147 -27.14 -9.40 1.46
N ASP A 148 -27.77 -10.58 1.45
CA ASP A 148 -28.19 -11.27 2.67
C ASP A 148 -26.97 -11.96 3.34
N ALA A 149 -26.60 -11.50 4.53
CA ALA A 149 -25.46 -12.01 5.27
C ALA A 149 -25.63 -13.47 5.74
N ASP A 150 -26.87 -13.96 5.87
CA ASP A 150 -27.14 -15.35 6.23
C ASP A 150 -26.86 -16.30 5.04
N GLN A 151 -27.00 -15.80 3.81
CA GLN A 151 -26.70 -16.54 2.58
C GLN A 151 -25.24 -16.38 2.15
N CYS A 152 -24.63 -15.22 2.44
CA CYS A 152 -23.22 -14.95 2.18
C CYS A 152 -22.57 -14.26 3.38
N PRO A 153 -22.03 -15.05 4.33
CA PRO A 153 -21.28 -14.49 5.45
C PRO A 153 -20.12 -13.63 4.97
N TRP A 154 -19.71 -12.63 5.75
CA TRP A 154 -18.63 -11.71 5.34
C TRP A 154 -17.33 -12.40 4.92
N ALA A 155 -16.98 -13.51 5.60
CA ALA A 155 -15.83 -14.33 5.23
C ALA A 155 -15.96 -14.92 3.82
N ASP A 156 -17.17 -15.35 3.44
CA ASP A 156 -17.46 -15.87 2.10
C ASP A 156 -17.51 -14.75 1.05
N PHE A 157 -18.04 -13.57 1.39
CA PHE A 157 -17.93 -12.41 0.52
C PHE A 157 -16.47 -12.11 0.21
N ARG A 158 -15.62 -11.98 1.23
CA ARG A 158 -14.18 -11.72 1.03
C ARG A 158 -13.44 -12.86 0.34
N GLY A 159 -13.73 -14.11 0.69
CA GLY A 159 -12.96 -15.26 0.22
C GLY A 159 -13.43 -15.85 -1.10
N LYS A 160 -14.74 -15.91 -1.34
CA LYS A 160 -15.37 -16.60 -2.48
C LYS A 160 -15.95 -15.64 -3.52
N VAL A 161 -16.47 -14.48 -3.10
CA VAL A 161 -16.98 -13.47 -4.03
C VAL A 161 -15.80 -12.64 -4.57
N LEU A 162 -15.00 -12.03 -3.68
CA LEU A 162 -13.83 -11.27 -4.10
C LEU A 162 -12.68 -12.20 -4.55
N GLY A 163 -12.43 -13.27 -3.79
CA GLY A 163 -11.27 -14.16 -3.99
C GLY A 163 -10.14 -13.87 -3.00
N PRO A 164 -9.17 -14.79 -2.80
CA PRO A 164 -7.97 -14.56 -1.99
C PRO A 164 -7.14 -13.38 -2.50
N THR A 165 -6.26 -12.84 -1.65
CA THR A 165 -5.45 -11.64 -1.98
C THR A 165 -4.55 -11.85 -3.19
N ASP A 166 -3.99 -13.05 -3.37
CA ASP A 166 -3.20 -13.39 -4.54
C ASP A 166 -4.15 -13.83 -5.69
N PRO A 167 -4.23 -13.05 -6.79
CA PRO A 167 -5.08 -13.41 -7.92
C PRO A 167 -4.68 -14.73 -8.60
N ALA A 168 -3.43 -15.18 -8.46
CA ALA A 168 -2.97 -16.45 -9.01
C ALA A 168 -3.58 -17.67 -8.29
N GLU A 169 -3.98 -17.49 -7.03
CA GLU A 169 -4.64 -18.52 -6.22
C GLU A 169 -6.17 -18.37 -6.22
N ALA A 170 -6.71 -17.37 -6.93
CA ALA A 170 -8.11 -17.04 -6.88
C ALA A 170 -8.98 -17.99 -7.73
N PRO A 171 -10.14 -18.46 -7.21
CA PRO A 171 -11.08 -19.22 -8.01
C PRO A 171 -11.49 -18.45 -9.26
N ALA A 172 -11.60 -19.13 -10.40
CA ALA A 172 -11.89 -18.50 -11.70
C ALA A 172 -13.23 -17.74 -11.72
N ASP A 173 -14.16 -18.09 -10.82
CA ASP A 173 -15.47 -17.45 -10.69
C ASP A 173 -15.51 -16.31 -9.65
N SER A 174 -14.40 -16.04 -8.96
CA SER A 174 -14.24 -14.90 -8.06
C SER A 174 -13.86 -13.63 -8.83
N LEU A 175 -14.09 -12.43 -8.26
CA LEU A 175 -13.74 -11.18 -8.94
C LEU A 175 -12.25 -11.08 -9.25
N ARG A 176 -11.37 -11.45 -8.32
CA ARG A 176 -9.92 -11.46 -8.56
C ARG A 176 -9.53 -12.47 -9.63
N GLY A 177 -10.15 -13.65 -9.64
CA GLY A 177 -9.92 -14.66 -10.68
C GLY A 177 -10.34 -14.16 -12.07
N ILE A 178 -11.51 -13.54 -12.17
CA ILE A 178 -12.03 -12.95 -13.42
C ILE A 178 -11.10 -11.81 -13.89
N ILE A 179 -10.76 -10.87 -13.01
CA ILE A 179 -9.87 -9.75 -13.36
C ILE A 179 -8.49 -10.26 -13.79
N ASN A 180 -7.97 -11.30 -13.13
CA ASN A 180 -6.69 -11.91 -13.48
C ASN A 180 -6.72 -12.65 -14.82
N ALA A 181 -7.84 -13.27 -15.19
CA ALA A 181 -8.00 -13.93 -16.49
C ALA A 181 -8.17 -12.92 -17.63
N ASP A 182 -8.92 -11.85 -17.39
CA ASP A 182 -9.37 -10.91 -18.43
C ASP A 182 -8.62 -9.57 -18.39
N TRP A 183 -7.48 -9.46 -17.71
CA TRP A 183 -6.80 -8.19 -17.44
C TRP A 183 -6.49 -7.36 -18.69
N GLU A 184 -6.07 -7.99 -19.80
CA GLU A 184 -5.82 -7.32 -21.08
C GLU A 184 -7.10 -6.74 -21.68
N ALA A 185 -8.19 -7.51 -21.65
CA ALA A 185 -9.50 -7.09 -22.15
C ALA A 185 -10.09 -5.96 -21.28
N LEU A 186 -9.73 -5.93 -20.00
CA LEU A 186 -10.06 -4.85 -19.07
C LEU A 186 -9.14 -3.62 -19.22
N GLY A 187 -8.14 -3.67 -20.10
CA GLY A 187 -7.23 -2.56 -20.39
C GLY A 187 -6.17 -2.33 -19.30
N LEU A 188 -5.89 -3.32 -18.46
CA LEU A 188 -4.80 -3.25 -17.48
C LEU A 188 -3.44 -3.35 -18.19
N THR A 189 -2.41 -2.71 -17.64
CA THR A 189 -1.07 -2.66 -18.25
C THR A 189 -0.21 -3.88 -17.95
N SER A 190 -0.59 -4.68 -16.96
CA SER A 190 0.08 -5.92 -16.58
C SER A 190 -0.89 -6.86 -15.88
N ALA A 191 -0.54 -8.14 -15.85
CA ALA A 191 -1.26 -9.12 -15.06
C ALA A 191 -1.31 -8.70 -13.57
N PRO A 192 -2.47 -8.87 -12.90
CA PRO A 192 -2.63 -8.62 -11.47
C PRO A 192 -1.61 -9.38 -10.61
N ASN A 193 -1.31 -8.82 -9.45
CA ASN A 193 -0.44 -9.43 -8.44
C ASN A 193 -0.98 -9.14 -7.03
N VAL A 194 -0.30 -9.62 -5.99
CA VAL A 194 -0.71 -9.42 -4.57
C VAL A 194 -0.92 -7.94 -4.20
N GLY A 195 -0.12 -7.03 -4.77
CA GLY A 195 -0.22 -5.58 -4.53
C GLY A 195 -1.27 -4.89 -5.38
N ASP A 196 -1.40 -5.29 -6.65
CA ASP A 196 -2.36 -4.77 -7.62
C ASP A 196 -3.36 -5.86 -8.02
N ASN A 197 -4.23 -6.23 -7.08
CA ASN A 197 -5.14 -7.39 -7.21
C ASN A 197 -6.56 -7.03 -7.68
N GLY A 198 -6.76 -5.84 -8.25
CA GLY A 198 -8.00 -5.43 -8.92
C GLY A 198 -9.16 -4.98 -8.02
N VAL A 199 -9.27 -5.44 -6.77
CA VAL A 199 -10.35 -5.04 -5.84
C VAL A 199 -9.87 -4.83 -4.41
N HIS A 200 -10.46 -3.87 -3.71
CA HIS A 200 -10.17 -3.54 -2.31
C HIS A 200 -11.33 -3.93 -1.38
#